data_AF-A0A9E5D9C8-F1
#
_entry.id   AF-A0A9E5D9C8-F1
#
_cell.length_a   1.000
_cell.length_b   1.000
_cell.length_c   1.000
_cell.angle_alpha   90.00
_cell.angle_beta   90.00
_cell.angle_gamma   90.00
#
_symmetry.space_group_name_H-M   'P 1'
#
loop_
_entity.id
_entity.type
_entity.pdbx_description
1 polymer ?
#
loop_
_entity_poly.entity_id
_entity_poly.type
_entity_poly.pdbx_seq_one_letter_code
_entity_poly.pdbx_strand_id
1 'polypeptide(L)'
;MQASADGNTYGMFSDITTLDSKSVDIHVQNALKSNDIQKLVQTLNKKGYKLNQEYAQGLSTTVEDTYYEGVGLPFLGTNNSDASIIAIMNNDNEIIKMQATIVHRDKDQFPTSVDLLTVNGNSIETESATVDSIFGTGAKVSMASIASVDSTSPLIQIDQITTSSAECSGCKTLYGIVCVYGCAISMAVLCTIAGLTTGVGGIACVVVATALCGFIDEHGCDYGAEAACVLLGYC
;
A
#
# COMPACT_ATOMS: atom_id res chain seq x y z
N MET A 1 1.21 16.75 -23.78
CA MET A 1 1.03 16.27 -22.39
C MET A 1 2.39 16.36 -21.74
N GLN A 2 2.60 17.43 -20.98
CA GLN A 2 3.88 17.81 -20.41
C GLN A 2 3.85 17.30 -18.96
N ALA A 3 4.74 16.38 -18.62
CA ALA A 3 4.97 15.99 -17.23
C ALA A 3 5.34 17.26 -16.45
N SER A 4 4.68 17.51 -15.32
CA SER A 4 5.03 18.63 -14.45
C SER A 4 6.48 18.47 -14.00
N ALA A 5 7.21 19.59 -14.02
CA ALA A 5 8.64 19.66 -13.75
C ALA A 5 8.99 19.59 -12.25
N ASP A 6 8.02 19.33 -11.39
CA ASP A 6 8.19 19.17 -9.95
C ASP A 6 7.89 17.70 -9.61
N GLY A 7 8.92 16.86 -9.64
CA GLY A 7 8.87 15.43 -9.37
C GLY A 7 8.57 15.07 -7.91
N ASN A 8 7.49 15.60 -7.34
CA ASN A 8 7.00 15.30 -6.00
C ASN A 8 5.57 14.72 -6.08
N THR A 9 5.46 13.48 -6.53
CA THR A 9 4.19 12.74 -6.62
C THR A 9 3.64 12.31 -5.26
N TYR A 10 4.38 12.51 -4.15
CA TYR A 10 4.00 12.00 -2.83
C TYR A 10 3.99 13.05 -1.70
N GLY A 11 4.29 14.32 -1.98
CA GLY A 11 3.85 15.46 -1.13
C GLY A 11 2.35 15.77 -1.26
N MET A 12 1.62 14.82 -1.83
CA MET A 12 0.26 14.88 -2.32
C MET A 12 -0.78 14.79 -1.20
N PHE A 13 -0.47 14.08 -0.11
CA PHE A 13 -1.40 13.84 0.98
C PHE A 13 -1.20 14.89 2.08
N SER A 14 -2.29 15.55 2.47
CA SER A 14 -2.36 16.32 3.71
C SER A 14 -3.49 15.80 4.60
N ASP A 15 -3.45 16.21 5.87
CA ASP A 15 -4.54 16.01 6.83
C ASP A 15 -4.97 14.54 7.00
N ILE A 16 -4.02 13.62 6.87
CA ILE A 16 -4.28 12.18 7.05
C ILE A 16 -4.82 11.96 8.46
N THR A 17 -6.04 11.43 8.54
CA THR A 17 -6.74 11.20 9.81
C THR A 17 -7.38 9.83 9.81
N THR A 18 -7.26 9.09 10.91
CA THR A 18 -8.01 7.84 11.08
C THR A 18 -9.48 8.16 11.33
N LEU A 19 -10.38 7.49 10.61
CA LEU A 19 -11.82 7.66 10.80
C LEU A 19 -12.25 7.05 12.14
N ASP A 20 -13.22 7.68 12.79
CA ASP A 20 -13.84 7.13 13.99
C ASP A 20 -14.70 5.91 13.65
N SER A 21 -14.94 5.04 14.64
CA SER A 21 -15.69 3.80 14.47
C SER A 21 -17.08 3.97 13.81
N LYS A 22 -17.80 5.06 14.09
CA LYS A 22 -19.14 5.28 13.52
C LYS A 22 -19.03 5.61 12.03
N SER A 23 -18.05 6.42 11.64
CA SER A 23 -17.77 6.73 10.25
C SER A 23 -17.32 5.48 9.48
N VAL A 24 -16.44 4.67 10.08
CA VAL A 24 -16.05 3.37 9.51
C VAL A 24 -17.27 2.49 9.29
N ASP A 25 -18.14 2.30 10.28
CA ASP A 25 -19.34 1.45 10.16
C ASP A 25 -20.26 1.92 9.03
N ILE A 26 -20.51 3.22 8.90
CA ILE A 26 -21.33 3.78 7.81
C ILE A 26 -20.73 3.41 6.45
N HIS A 27 -19.42 3.61 6.30
CA HIS A 27 -18.71 3.33 5.05
C HIS A 27 -18.63 1.85 4.72
N VAL A 28 -18.41 0.99 5.72
CA VAL A 28 -18.47 -0.48 5.55
C VAL A 28 -19.86 -0.87 5.04
N GLN A 29 -20.94 -0.38 5.65
CA GLN A 29 -22.30 -0.72 5.24
C GLN A 29 -22.62 -0.19 3.84
N ASN A 30 -22.14 1.00 3.48
CA ASN A 30 -22.32 1.55 2.13
C ASN A 30 -21.53 0.74 1.10
N ALA A 31 -20.27 0.41 1.39
CA ALA A 31 -19.43 -0.42 0.54
C ALA A 31 -20.07 -1.79 0.27
N LEU A 32 -20.55 -2.47 1.31
CA LEU A 32 -21.13 -3.82 1.18
C LEU A 32 -22.48 -3.86 0.44
N LYS A 33 -23.16 -2.71 0.28
CA LYS A 33 -24.36 -2.61 -0.58
C LYS A 33 -24.02 -2.50 -2.06
N SER A 34 -22.78 -2.14 -2.41
CA SER A 34 -22.35 -2.03 -3.81
C SER A 34 -22.26 -3.40 -4.47
N ASN A 35 -22.89 -3.54 -5.65
CA ASN A 35 -22.82 -4.76 -6.45
C ASN A 35 -21.37 -5.12 -6.81
N ASP A 36 -20.51 -4.13 -7.05
CA ASP A 36 -19.14 -4.35 -7.47
C ASP A 36 -18.26 -4.80 -6.31
N ILE A 37 -18.45 -4.24 -5.12
CA ILE A 37 -17.83 -4.76 -3.88
C ILE A 37 -18.32 -6.19 -3.61
N GLN A 38 -19.61 -6.47 -3.80
CA GLN A 38 -20.13 -7.84 -3.62
C GLN A 38 -19.50 -8.84 -4.60
N LYS A 39 -19.23 -8.46 -5.85
CA LYS A 39 -18.48 -9.29 -6.81
C LYS A 39 -17.06 -9.59 -6.31
N LEU A 40 -16.36 -8.58 -5.77
CA LEU A 40 -15.02 -8.75 -5.19
C LEU A 40 -15.06 -9.66 -3.96
N VAL A 41 -16.01 -9.45 -3.03
CA VAL A 41 -16.22 -10.31 -1.86
C VAL A 41 -16.45 -11.76 -2.27
N GLN A 42 -17.33 -12.01 -3.25
CA GLN A 42 -17.58 -13.36 -3.76
C GLN A 42 -16.34 -13.98 -4.40
N THR A 43 -15.54 -13.19 -5.12
CA THR A 43 -14.31 -13.65 -5.76
C THR A 43 -13.26 -14.05 -4.72
N LEU A 44 -13.06 -13.24 -3.69
CA LEU A 44 -12.15 -13.55 -2.58
C LEU A 44 -12.62 -14.76 -1.78
N ASN A 45 -13.92 -14.87 -1.50
CA ASN A 45 -14.50 -16.04 -0.84
C ASN A 45 -14.26 -17.34 -1.62
N LYS A 46 -14.41 -17.31 -2.96
CA LYS A 46 -14.10 -18.45 -3.83
C LYS A 46 -12.61 -18.83 -3.82
N LYS A 47 -11.73 -17.85 -3.59
CA LYS A 47 -10.28 -18.06 -3.42
C LYS A 47 -9.90 -18.50 -2.00
N GLY A 48 -10.85 -18.62 -1.07
CA GLY A 48 -10.65 -19.13 0.29
C GLY A 48 -10.47 -18.05 1.36
N TYR A 49 -10.50 -16.77 1.00
CA TYR A 49 -10.41 -15.65 1.94
C TYR A 49 -11.76 -15.37 2.58
N LYS A 50 -11.81 -15.07 3.88
CA LYS A 50 -13.09 -14.78 4.58
C LYS A 50 -13.13 -13.35 5.07
N LEU A 51 -14.13 -12.59 4.64
CA LEU A 51 -14.31 -11.21 5.08
C LEU A 51 -14.37 -11.12 6.61
N ASN A 52 -13.59 -10.19 7.18
CA ASN A 52 -13.54 -9.92 8.60
C ASN A 52 -13.86 -8.45 8.86
N GLN A 53 -15.13 -8.14 9.12
CA GLN A 53 -15.57 -6.76 9.29
C GLN A 53 -15.10 -6.13 10.61
N GLU A 54 -14.76 -6.94 11.61
CA GLU A 54 -14.34 -6.45 12.94
C GLU A 54 -13.05 -5.63 12.88
N TYR A 55 -12.20 -5.90 11.90
CA TYR A 55 -10.92 -5.21 11.71
C TYR A 55 -10.95 -4.23 10.53
N ALA A 56 -12.15 -3.84 10.08
CA ALA A 56 -12.26 -2.77 9.09
C ALA A 56 -11.63 -1.48 9.64
N GLN A 57 -10.88 -0.79 8.79
CA GLN A 57 -10.23 0.46 9.14
C GLN A 57 -10.53 1.49 8.07
N GLY A 58 -10.63 2.75 8.47
CA GLY A 58 -10.84 3.85 7.55
C GLY A 58 -9.91 5.02 7.85
N LEU A 59 -9.62 5.77 6.81
CA LEU A 59 -8.89 7.02 6.91
C LEU A 59 -9.50 8.07 5.99
N SER A 60 -9.21 9.33 6.30
CA SER A 60 -9.39 10.43 5.39
C SER A 60 -8.08 11.13 5.10
N THR A 61 -8.01 11.80 3.96
CA THR A 61 -6.88 12.63 3.56
C THR A 61 -7.33 13.62 2.50
N THR A 62 -6.59 14.71 2.37
CA THR A 62 -6.76 15.69 1.29
C THR A 62 -5.65 15.50 0.26
N VAL A 63 -6.02 15.54 -1.01
CA VAL A 63 -5.10 15.56 -2.14
C VAL A 63 -5.46 16.69 -3.08
N GLU A 64 -4.52 17.59 -3.37
CA GLU A 64 -4.71 18.69 -4.31
C GLU A 64 -6.04 19.41 -4.04
N ASP A 65 -6.26 19.78 -2.77
CA ASP A 65 -7.48 20.42 -2.25
C ASP A 65 -8.77 19.58 -2.33
N THR A 66 -8.69 18.30 -2.70
CA THR A 66 -9.82 17.38 -2.73
C THR A 66 -9.78 16.41 -1.55
N TYR A 67 -10.85 16.40 -0.75
CA TYR A 67 -11.00 15.50 0.38
C TYR A 67 -11.47 14.11 -0.07
N TYR A 68 -10.84 13.08 0.50
CA TYR A 68 -11.18 11.68 0.26
C TYR A 68 -11.33 10.95 1.58
N GLU A 69 -12.31 10.06 1.64
CA GLU A 69 -12.42 9.06 2.70
C GLU A 69 -12.29 7.67 2.09
N GLY A 70 -11.65 6.76 2.81
CA GLY A 70 -11.51 5.39 2.36
C GLY A 70 -11.71 4.43 3.51
N VAL A 71 -12.31 3.29 3.19
CA VAL A 71 -12.41 2.15 4.11
C VAL A 71 -11.75 0.95 3.47
N GLY A 72 -11.02 0.20 4.27
CA GLY A 72 -10.52 -1.10 3.89
C GLY A 72 -11.14 -2.21 4.73
N LEU A 73 -11.53 -3.26 4.02
CA LEU A 73 -12.22 -4.43 4.52
C LEU A 73 -11.24 -5.61 4.49
N PRO A 74 -10.69 -6.05 5.62
CA PRO A 74 -9.76 -7.16 5.63
C PRO A 74 -10.48 -8.48 5.43
N PHE A 75 -9.73 -9.43 4.89
CA PHE A 75 -10.13 -10.82 4.83
C PHE A 75 -9.10 -11.65 5.58
N LEU A 76 -9.59 -12.62 6.35
CA LEU A 76 -8.74 -13.64 6.94
C LEU A 76 -8.12 -14.46 5.81
N GLY A 77 -6.79 -14.45 5.81
CA GLY A 77 -5.91 -15.06 4.83
C GLY A 77 -5.98 -16.58 4.76
N THR A 78 -5.32 -17.10 3.74
CA THR A 78 -4.84 -18.49 3.70
C THR A 78 -3.35 -18.51 4.10
N ASN A 79 -2.73 -19.67 4.31
CA ASN A 79 -1.33 -19.75 4.73
C ASN A 79 -0.43 -18.88 3.82
N ASN A 80 0.18 -17.83 4.40
CA ASN A 80 1.08 -16.85 3.77
C ASN A 80 0.46 -15.91 2.73
N SER A 81 -0.82 -15.56 2.84
CA SER A 81 -1.36 -14.42 2.07
C SER A 81 -2.46 -13.69 2.80
N ASP A 82 -2.47 -12.36 2.64
CA ASP A 82 -3.49 -11.47 3.20
C ASP A 82 -4.28 -10.84 2.07
N ALA A 83 -5.59 -10.68 2.26
CA ALA A 83 -6.44 -10.01 1.27
C ALA A 83 -7.24 -8.88 1.90
N SER A 84 -7.51 -7.84 1.12
CA SER A 84 -8.36 -6.72 1.53
C SER A 84 -9.15 -6.19 0.34
N ILE A 85 -10.30 -5.58 0.61
CA ILE A 85 -11.01 -4.73 -0.36
C ILE A 85 -10.91 -3.30 0.14
N ILE A 86 -10.52 -2.39 -0.75
CA ILE A 86 -10.49 -0.95 -0.49
C ILE A 86 -11.62 -0.29 -1.28
N ALA A 87 -12.36 0.59 -0.61
CA ALA A 87 -13.35 1.47 -1.22
C ALA A 87 -13.04 2.91 -0.84
N ILE A 88 -12.93 3.79 -1.84
CA ILE A 88 -12.73 5.23 -1.68
C ILE A 88 -14.04 5.93 -2.02
N MET A 89 -14.43 6.86 -1.15
CA MET A 89 -15.66 7.61 -1.21
C MET A 89 -15.38 9.10 -1.39
N ASN A 90 -16.27 9.77 -2.12
CA ASN A 90 -16.31 11.23 -2.20
C ASN A 90 -17.16 11.81 -1.05
N ASN A 91 -17.29 13.15 -1.03
CA ASN A 91 -18.10 13.88 -0.04
C ASN A 91 -19.59 13.52 -0.03
N ASP A 92 -20.11 12.93 -1.12
CA ASP A 92 -21.50 12.50 -1.24
C ASP A 92 -21.69 11.03 -0.80
N ASN A 93 -20.66 10.40 -0.21
CA ASN A 93 -20.59 8.98 0.15
C ASN A 93 -20.73 8.02 -1.04
N GLU A 94 -20.45 8.48 -2.26
CA GLU A 94 -20.41 7.64 -3.44
C GLU A 94 -19.05 6.99 -3.58
N ILE A 95 -19.02 5.69 -3.90
CA ILE A 95 -17.78 4.95 -4.15
C ILE A 95 -17.22 5.36 -5.50
N ILE A 96 -16.11 6.09 -5.49
CA ILE A 96 -15.44 6.59 -6.70
C ILE A 96 -14.30 5.66 -7.16
N LYS A 97 -13.79 4.82 -6.27
CA LYS A 97 -12.78 3.81 -6.58
C LYS A 97 -12.94 2.63 -5.66
N MET A 98 -12.76 1.43 -6.21
CA MET A 98 -12.66 0.22 -5.41
C MET A 98 -11.72 -0.77 -6.07
N GLN A 99 -11.06 -1.57 -5.24
CA GLN A 99 -10.18 -2.64 -5.67
C GLN A 99 -10.03 -3.67 -4.55
N ALA A 100 -9.74 -4.91 -4.90
CA ALA A 100 -9.22 -5.87 -3.93
C ALA A 100 -7.73 -6.07 -4.13
N THR A 101 -7.03 -6.32 -3.04
CA THR A 101 -5.60 -6.56 -3.05
C THR A 101 -5.34 -7.89 -2.36
N ILE A 102 -4.49 -8.73 -2.93
CA ILE A 102 -3.98 -9.95 -2.29
C ILE A 102 -2.47 -9.81 -2.20
N VAL A 103 -1.92 -9.85 -1.00
CA VAL A 103 -0.49 -9.82 -0.74
C VAL A 103 -0.03 -11.24 -0.44
N HIS A 104 0.83 -11.79 -1.30
CA HIS A 104 1.43 -13.10 -1.12
C HIS A 104 2.78 -12.97 -0.42
N ARG A 105 3.02 -13.83 0.57
CA ARG A 105 4.21 -13.80 1.40
C ARG A 105 4.94 -15.13 1.33
N ASP A 106 6.24 -15.11 1.61
CA ASP A 106 6.98 -16.33 1.86
C ASP A 106 6.89 -16.79 3.32
N LYS A 107 7.61 -17.86 3.65
CA LYS A 107 7.62 -18.46 4.99
C LYS A 107 8.09 -17.51 6.10
N ASP A 108 8.85 -16.48 5.77
CA ASP A 108 9.39 -15.48 6.69
C ASP A 108 8.47 -14.24 6.72
N GLN A 109 7.24 -14.35 6.19
CA GLN A 109 6.24 -13.28 6.07
C GLN A 109 6.65 -12.11 5.15
N PHE A 110 7.75 -12.26 4.43
CA PHE A 110 8.22 -11.27 3.47
C PHE A 110 7.31 -11.28 2.22
N PRO A 111 6.86 -10.11 1.72
CA PRO A 111 6.03 -10.05 0.52
C PRO A 111 6.80 -10.56 -0.70
N THR A 112 6.14 -11.33 -1.56
CA THR A 112 6.73 -11.90 -2.78
C THR A 112 6.02 -11.38 -4.02
N SER A 113 4.70 -11.30 -3.97
CA SER A 113 3.88 -10.70 -5.00
C SER A 113 2.62 -10.07 -4.43
N VAL A 114 2.03 -9.19 -5.22
CA VAL A 114 0.72 -8.60 -4.97
C VAL A 114 -0.15 -8.87 -6.19
N ASP A 115 -1.41 -9.23 -5.96
CA ASP A 115 -2.46 -9.21 -6.97
C ASP A 115 -3.41 -8.05 -6.68
N LEU A 116 -3.76 -7.30 -7.71
CA LEU A 116 -4.75 -6.25 -7.70
C LEU A 116 -5.95 -6.69 -8.54
N LEU A 117 -7.13 -6.74 -7.92
CA LEU A 117 -8.37 -7.15 -8.55
C LEU A 117 -9.28 -5.93 -8.71
N THR A 118 -9.71 -5.66 -9.93
CA THR A 118 -10.59 -4.54 -10.28
C THR A 118 -11.85 -5.04 -10.97
N VAL A 119 -12.96 -4.34 -10.78
CA VAL A 119 -14.22 -4.67 -11.45
C VAL A 119 -14.26 -3.94 -12.79
N ASN A 120 -14.34 -4.68 -13.89
CA ASN A 120 -14.57 -4.13 -15.22
C ASN A 120 -15.89 -4.68 -15.78
N GLY A 121 -16.97 -3.91 -15.60
CA GLY A 121 -18.32 -4.32 -15.95
C GLY A 121 -18.77 -5.57 -15.18
N ASN A 122 -18.90 -6.70 -15.88
CA ASN A 122 -19.32 -7.97 -15.30
C ASN A 122 -18.16 -8.92 -14.97
N SER A 123 -16.93 -8.56 -15.32
CA SER A 123 -15.72 -9.35 -15.06
C SER A 123 -14.85 -8.74 -13.96
N ILE A 124 -14.04 -9.57 -13.35
CA ILE A 124 -12.93 -9.15 -12.50
C ILE A 124 -11.65 -9.28 -13.31
N GLU A 125 -10.93 -8.18 -13.44
CA GLU A 125 -9.57 -8.17 -13.99
C GLU A 125 -8.57 -8.35 -12.84
N THR A 126 -7.44 -8.99 -13.13
CA THR A 126 -6.38 -9.20 -12.15
C THR A 126 -5.07 -8.77 -12.75
N GLU A 127 -4.42 -7.82 -12.09
CA GLU A 127 -3.05 -7.41 -12.36
C GLU A 127 -2.16 -7.97 -11.26
N SER A 128 -0.97 -8.45 -11.61
CA SER A 128 -0.02 -9.03 -10.64
C SER A 128 1.34 -8.37 -10.80
N ALA A 129 1.99 -8.10 -9.68
CA ALA A 129 3.37 -7.62 -9.66
C ALA A 129 4.16 -8.36 -8.58
N THR A 130 5.42 -8.66 -8.89
CA THR A 130 6.35 -9.26 -7.93
C THR A 130 7.22 -8.19 -7.29
N VAL A 131 7.72 -8.46 -6.09
CA VAL A 131 8.74 -7.61 -5.46
C VAL A 131 9.95 -7.50 -6.40
N ASP A 132 10.48 -8.60 -6.91
CA ASP A 132 11.63 -8.55 -7.81
C ASP A 132 11.37 -7.75 -9.11
N SER A 133 10.14 -7.74 -9.64
CA SER A 133 9.81 -6.92 -10.82
C SER A 133 9.79 -5.42 -10.57
N ILE A 134 9.62 -5.00 -9.31
CA ILE A 134 9.58 -3.59 -8.90
C ILE A 134 10.92 -3.14 -8.34
N PHE A 135 11.60 -4.01 -7.61
CA PHE A 135 12.83 -3.72 -6.87
C PHE A 135 14.11 -4.26 -7.53
N GLY A 136 13.98 -5.05 -8.59
CA GLY A 136 15.09 -5.83 -9.14
C GLY A 136 15.31 -7.15 -8.40
N THR A 137 16.02 -8.07 -9.04
CA THR A 137 16.24 -9.43 -8.51
C THR A 137 17.05 -9.41 -7.22
N GLY A 138 16.53 -10.06 -6.17
CA GLY A 138 17.27 -10.25 -4.92
C GLY A 138 16.96 -9.21 -3.84
N ALA A 139 15.89 -8.44 -3.99
CA ALA A 139 15.46 -7.41 -3.03
C ALA A 139 15.41 -7.91 -1.58
N LYS A 140 14.87 -9.12 -1.34
CA LYS A 140 14.85 -9.73 0.00
C LYS A 140 16.24 -9.96 0.58
N VAL A 141 17.18 -10.42 -0.25
CA VAL A 141 18.56 -10.72 0.19
C VAL A 141 19.31 -9.43 0.49
N SER A 142 19.13 -8.40 -0.33
CA SER A 142 19.68 -7.07 -0.08
C SER A 142 19.22 -6.55 1.28
N MET A 143 17.92 -6.63 1.58
CA MET A 143 17.36 -6.22 2.88
C MET A 143 17.89 -7.05 4.06
N ALA A 144 17.87 -8.37 3.95
CA ALA A 144 18.28 -9.27 5.04
C ALA A 144 19.79 -9.22 5.35
N SER A 145 20.64 -8.92 4.36
CA SER A 145 22.09 -8.89 4.54
C SER A 145 22.55 -7.71 5.41
N ILE A 146 21.76 -6.63 5.49
CA ILE A 146 22.13 -5.41 6.20
C ILE A 146 21.85 -5.51 7.71
N ALA A 147 20.97 -6.43 8.14
CA ALA A 147 20.73 -6.75 9.55
C ALA A 147 21.99 -7.23 10.31
N SER A 148 23.07 -7.53 9.57
CA SER A 148 24.37 -7.95 10.11
C SER A 148 25.42 -6.83 10.17
N VAL A 149 25.10 -5.62 9.73
CA VAL A 149 26.05 -4.49 9.74
C VAL A 149 25.91 -3.71 11.04
N ASP A 150 26.72 -4.10 12.01
CA ASP A 150 26.91 -3.38 13.27
C ASP A 150 27.29 -1.90 13.00
N SER A 151 26.74 -1.01 13.83
CA SER A 151 26.61 0.45 13.69
C SER A 151 27.93 1.26 13.75
N THR A 152 29.02 0.76 13.16
CA THR A 152 30.36 1.35 13.35
C THR A 152 31.25 1.45 12.10
N SER A 153 30.73 1.33 10.87
CA SER A 153 31.56 1.62 9.69
C SER A 153 30.87 2.41 8.57
N PRO A 154 31.58 3.37 7.95
CA PRO A 154 31.00 4.34 7.05
C PRO A 154 30.79 3.74 5.66
N LEU A 155 29.64 4.05 5.08
CA LEU A 155 29.38 4.05 3.64
C LEU A 155 29.72 2.72 2.94
N ILE A 156 28.82 1.75 3.05
CA ILE A 156 28.68 0.76 1.98
C ILE A 156 28.38 1.58 0.71
N GLN A 157 29.34 1.60 -0.22
CA GLN A 157 29.12 2.07 -1.58
C GLN A 157 28.12 1.11 -2.24
N ILE A 158 26.84 1.43 -2.13
CA ILE A 158 25.82 0.84 -2.99
C ILE A 158 26.07 1.46 -4.35
N ASP A 159 26.64 0.67 -5.26
CA ASP A 159 26.83 1.05 -6.65
C ASP A 159 25.49 1.56 -7.20
N GLN A 160 25.52 2.81 -7.65
CA GLN A 160 24.38 3.66 -8.00
C GLN A 160 23.27 2.91 -8.77
N ILE A 161 22.22 2.50 -8.06
CA ILE A 161 20.90 2.43 -8.65
C ILE A 161 20.44 3.88 -8.72
N THR A 162 20.58 4.50 -9.89
CA THR A 162 20.01 5.82 -10.13
C THR A 162 18.49 5.69 -10.24
N THR A 163 17.80 5.51 -9.12
CA THR A 163 16.36 5.73 -9.03
C THR A 163 16.06 7.21 -9.18
N SER A 164 14.90 7.51 -9.74
CA SER A 164 14.47 8.89 -9.91
C SER A 164 14.26 9.55 -8.54
N SER A 165 14.50 10.86 -8.42
CA SER A 165 14.25 11.61 -7.19
C SER A 165 12.82 11.47 -6.66
N ALA A 166 11.86 11.19 -7.57
CA ALA A 166 10.45 10.99 -7.25
C ALA A 166 10.18 9.67 -6.52
N GLU A 167 10.83 8.57 -6.92
CA GLU A 167 10.72 7.26 -6.25
C GLU A 167 11.30 7.30 -4.84
N CYS A 168 12.48 7.93 -4.70
CA CYS A 168 13.13 8.14 -3.42
C CYS A 168 12.27 9.00 -2.47
N SER A 169 11.72 10.11 -2.98
CA SER A 169 10.79 10.96 -2.23
C SER A 169 9.53 10.21 -1.83
N GLY A 170 8.95 9.42 -2.74
CA GLY A 170 7.77 8.59 -2.49
C GLY A 170 7.98 7.56 -1.40
N CYS A 171 9.10 6.82 -1.45
CA CYS A 171 9.47 5.88 -0.40
C CYS A 171 9.61 6.58 0.95
N LYS A 172 10.30 7.73 1.02
CA LYS A 172 10.52 8.44 2.30
C LYS A 172 9.20 8.90 2.93
N THR A 173 8.29 9.41 2.10
CA THR A 173 6.95 9.77 2.58
C THR A 173 6.20 8.56 3.10
N LEU A 174 6.18 7.45 2.35
CA LEU A 174 5.52 6.22 2.77
C LEU A 174 6.12 5.67 4.07
N TYR A 175 7.45 5.71 4.24
CA TYR A 175 8.12 5.34 5.49
C TYR A 175 7.59 6.17 6.67
N GLY A 176 7.52 7.49 6.51
CA GLY A 176 7.00 8.39 7.54
C GLY A 176 5.54 8.07 7.91
N ILE A 177 4.69 7.83 6.90
CA ILE A 177 3.29 7.45 7.11
C ILE A 177 3.19 6.11 7.83
N VAL A 178 3.94 5.09 7.38
CA VAL A 178 3.95 3.76 8.02
C VAL A 178 4.39 3.85 9.48
N CYS A 179 5.37 4.70 9.79
CA CYS A 179 5.82 4.89 11.16
C CYS A 179 4.81 5.58 12.07
N VAL A 180 3.93 6.42 11.52
CA VAL A 180 2.89 7.13 12.29
C VAL A 180 1.61 6.30 12.41
N TYR A 181 1.18 5.67 11.31
CA TYR A 181 -0.13 5.01 11.19
C TYR A 181 -0.05 3.49 11.17
N GLY A 182 1.15 2.92 11.15
CA GLY A 182 1.41 1.49 11.12
C GLY A 182 1.21 0.86 9.74
N CYS A 183 1.45 -0.45 9.71
CA CYS A 183 1.42 -1.31 8.52
C CYS A 183 0.05 -1.87 8.17
N ALA A 184 -0.99 -1.21 8.63
CA ALA A 184 -2.34 -1.72 8.54
C ALA A 184 -2.98 -1.43 7.17
N ILE A 185 -4.24 -1.83 7.08
CA ILE A 185 -5.14 -1.56 5.96
C ILE A 185 -5.16 -0.10 5.52
N SER A 186 -4.91 0.83 6.44
CA SER A 186 -4.76 2.26 6.16
C SER A 186 -3.75 2.56 5.05
N MET A 187 -2.66 1.79 4.95
CA MET A 187 -1.67 1.97 3.87
C MET A 187 -2.24 1.57 2.50
N ALA A 188 -3.02 0.48 2.45
CA ALA A 188 -3.68 0.07 1.21
C ALA A 188 -4.73 1.10 0.77
N VAL A 189 -5.41 1.75 1.72
CA VAL A 189 -6.32 2.88 1.44
C VAL A 189 -5.54 4.06 0.84
N LEU A 190 -4.45 4.51 1.46
CA LEU A 190 -3.62 5.60 0.94
C LEU A 190 -3.05 5.27 -0.45
N CYS A 191 -2.57 4.05 -0.67
CA CYS A 191 -2.10 3.63 -1.99
C CYS A 191 -3.20 3.63 -3.06
N THR A 192 -4.44 3.36 -2.68
CA THR A 192 -5.58 3.43 -3.61
C THR A 192 -5.93 4.89 -3.93
N ILE A 193 -5.84 5.80 -2.96
CA ILE A 193 -6.03 7.24 -3.18
C ILE A 193 -4.88 7.81 -4.04
N ALA A 194 -3.62 7.39 -3.82
CA ALA A 194 -2.47 7.70 -4.70
C ALA A 194 -2.78 7.37 -6.16
N GLY A 195 -3.45 6.24 -6.39
CA GLY A 195 -3.81 5.76 -7.72
C GLY A 195 -4.88 6.57 -8.43
N LEU A 196 -5.71 7.31 -7.70
CA LEU A 196 -6.73 8.17 -8.29
C LEU A 196 -6.12 9.38 -9.01
N THR A 197 -5.01 9.90 -8.51
CA THR A 197 -4.49 11.22 -8.95
C THR A 197 -3.22 11.12 -9.80
N THR A 198 -2.39 10.09 -9.59
CA THR A 198 -1.05 10.04 -10.20
C THR A 198 -0.93 9.05 -11.37
N GLY A 199 -1.88 8.12 -11.54
CA GLY A 199 -1.79 7.03 -12.54
C GLY A 199 -0.67 6.01 -12.32
N VAL A 200 0.34 6.36 -11.50
CA VAL A 200 1.42 5.50 -10.98
C VAL A 200 0.96 4.74 -9.73
N GLY A 201 -0.08 5.24 -9.06
CA GLY A 201 -0.64 4.62 -7.87
C GLY A 201 -1.50 3.40 -8.22
N GLY A 202 -1.06 2.28 -7.69
CA GLY A 202 -1.65 0.97 -7.90
C GLY A 202 -0.75 -0.05 -7.24
N ILE A 203 -0.66 -1.23 -7.82
CA ILE A 203 0.07 -2.39 -7.30
C ILE A 203 1.51 -2.08 -6.84
N ALA A 204 2.22 -1.13 -7.48
CA ALA A 204 3.55 -0.67 -7.07
C ALA A 204 3.56 -0.01 -5.67
N CYS A 205 2.62 0.89 -5.38
CA CYS A 205 2.53 1.51 -4.04
C CYS A 205 2.29 0.47 -2.95
N VAL A 206 1.41 -0.50 -3.22
CA VAL A 206 1.14 -1.60 -2.27
C VAL A 206 2.41 -2.40 -2.01
N VAL A 207 3.16 -2.72 -3.06
CA VAL A 207 4.43 -3.45 -2.96
C VAL A 207 5.46 -2.65 -2.15
N VAL A 208 5.64 -1.35 -2.44
CA VAL A 208 6.53 -0.46 -1.69
C VAL A 208 6.14 -0.40 -0.21
N ALA A 209 4.86 -0.12 0.07
CA ALA A 209 4.33 0.00 1.42
C ALA A 209 4.48 -1.33 2.20
N THR A 210 4.26 -2.46 1.55
CA THR A 210 4.41 -3.77 2.20
C THR A 210 5.87 -4.09 2.50
N ALA A 211 6.82 -3.73 1.63
CA ALA A 211 8.24 -3.91 1.88
C ALA A 211 8.74 -3.00 3.01
N LEU A 212 8.32 -1.72 3.02
CA LEU A 212 8.58 -0.79 4.11
C LEU A 212 8.05 -1.34 5.44
N CYS A 213 6.89 -1.98 5.39
CA CYS A 213 6.32 -2.61 6.57
C CYS A 213 7.13 -3.78 7.11
N GLY A 214 7.63 -4.66 6.23
CA GLY A 214 8.56 -5.71 6.64
C GLY A 214 9.83 -5.12 7.26
N PHE A 215 10.38 -4.07 6.66
CA PHE A 215 11.57 -3.38 7.17
C PHE A 215 11.33 -2.77 8.57
N ILE A 216 10.20 -2.07 8.76
CA ILE A 216 9.87 -1.40 10.03
C ILE A 216 9.52 -2.41 11.12
N ASP A 217 8.86 -3.53 10.80
CA ASP A 217 8.60 -4.59 11.78
C ASP A 217 9.91 -5.21 12.30
N GLU A 218 10.96 -5.28 11.47
CA GLU A 218 12.26 -5.84 11.84
C GLU A 218 13.18 -4.82 12.52
N HIS A 219 13.21 -3.58 12.05
CA HIS A 219 14.20 -2.57 12.46
C HIS A 219 13.63 -1.39 13.24
N GLY A 220 12.30 -1.28 13.33
CA GLY A 220 11.62 -0.14 13.90
C GLY A 220 11.72 1.13 13.04
N CYS A 221 11.18 2.22 13.57
CA CYS A 221 11.11 3.51 12.87
C CYS A 221 12.34 4.40 13.06
N ASP A 222 13.23 4.07 14.00
CA ASP A 222 14.37 4.90 14.39
C ASP A 222 15.51 4.88 13.37
N TYR A 223 15.49 3.94 12.41
CA TYR A 223 16.51 3.81 11.36
C TYR A 223 16.54 5.02 10.41
N GLY A 224 15.41 5.73 10.29
CA GLY A 224 15.26 6.91 9.46
C GLY A 224 14.89 6.60 8.00
N ALA A 225 14.05 7.45 7.42
CA ALA A 225 13.48 7.24 6.08
C ALA A 225 14.52 7.18 4.97
N GLU A 226 15.59 7.99 5.05
CA GLU A 226 16.68 7.99 4.05
C GLU A 226 17.35 6.63 3.97
N ALA A 227 17.82 6.12 5.11
CA ALA A 227 18.51 4.85 5.17
C ALA A 227 17.58 3.72 4.75
N ALA A 228 16.35 3.66 5.26
CA ALA A 228 15.39 2.63 4.86
C ALA A 228 15.15 2.62 3.34
N CYS A 229 14.96 3.79 2.71
CA CYS A 229 14.71 3.87 1.28
C CYS A 229 15.93 3.57 0.41
N VAL A 230 17.14 3.92 0.86
CA VAL A 230 18.39 3.50 0.21
C VAL A 230 18.55 1.99 0.25
N LEU A 231 18.28 1.38 1.42
CA LEU A 231 18.43 -0.06 1.60
C LEU A 231 17.35 -0.87 0.85
N LEU A 232 16.18 -0.27 0.63
CA LEU A 232 15.12 -0.79 -0.22
C LEU A 232 15.35 -0.53 -1.71
N GLY A 233 16.40 0.21 -2.09
CA GLY A 233 16.73 0.52 -3.48
C GLY A 233 15.80 1.54 -4.15
N TYR A 234 15.11 2.36 -3.36
CA TYR A 234 14.34 3.52 -3.86
C TYR A 234 15.16 4.81 -3.88
N CYS A 235 16.25 4.82 -3.11
CA CYS A 235 17.33 5.78 -3.11
C CYS A 235 18.65 4.97 -3.18
#